data_AF-A0A7L3FSG4-F1
#
_entry.id   AF-A0A7L3FSG4-F1
#
_cell.length_a   1.000
_cell.length_b   1.000
_cell.length_c   1.000
_cell.angle_alpha   90.00
_cell.angle_beta   90.00
_cell.angle_gamma   90.00
#
_symmetry.space_group_name_H-M   'P 1'
#
loop_
_entity.id
_entity.type
_entity.pdbx_description
1 polymer ?
#
loop_
_entity_poly.entity_id
_entity_poly.type
_entity_poly.pdbx_seq_one_letter_code
_entity_poly.pdbx_strand_id
1 'polypeptide(L)'
;TDSQSESEASPVKRPRLLDDSNDRPEETSRSKQKSRRRCFQCQAKLELVQQELGSCRCGYVFCMLHRLPEQHDCTFDHMGRGREEAIMKMVKLDRKVGRSCQRIGEGCS
;
A
#
# COMPACT_ATOMS: atom_id res chain seq x y z
N THR A 1 -38.45 26.89 -8.97
CA THR A 1 -37.24 27.03 -9.80
C THR A 1 -36.18 27.74 -9.00
N ASP A 2 -35.30 26.98 -8.36
CA ASP A 2 -33.99 27.41 -7.86
C ASP A 2 -33.26 26.11 -7.48
N SER A 3 -32.61 25.42 -8.43
CA SER A 3 -31.25 25.68 -8.94
C SER A 3 -30.19 25.67 -7.83
N GLN A 4 -29.96 24.51 -7.22
CA GLN A 4 -28.71 24.25 -6.51
C GLN A 4 -27.82 23.36 -7.36
N SER A 5 -26.81 24.03 -7.91
CA SER A 5 -25.72 23.56 -8.73
C SER A 5 -24.85 22.51 -8.03
N GLU A 6 -24.77 21.32 -8.62
CA GLU A 6 -23.69 20.37 -8.42
C GLU A 6 -22.35 20.93 -8.93
N SER A 7 -21.41 21.16 -8.00
CA SER A 7 -20.03 21.55 -8.32
C SER A 7 -19.16 20.29 -8.44
N GLU A 8 -18.77 19.99 -9.67
CA GLU A 8 -17.83 18.96 -10.09
C GLU A 8 -16.45 19.13 -9.42
N ALA A 9 -16.16 18.31 -8.40
CA ALA A 9 -14.82 18.23 -7.82
C ALA A 9 -13.92 17.35 -8.70
N SER A 10 -13.21 17.97 -9.64
CA SER A 10 -12.15 17.33 -10.42
C SER A 10 -11.07 16.69 -9.51
N PRO A 11 -10.63 15.44 -9.77
CA PRO A 11 -9.53 14.84 -9.03
C PRO A 11 -8.22 15.49 -9.48
N VAL A 12 -7.70 16.42 -8.68
CA VAL A 12 -6.36 16.98 -8.90
C VAL A 12 -5.34 15.86 -8.74
N LYS A 13 -4.62 15.55 -9.83
CA LYS A 13 -3.49 14.61 -9.85
C LYS A 13 -2.41 15.13 -8.90
N ARG A 14 -2.36 14.60 -7.68
CA ARG A 14 -1.26 14.84 -6.74
C ARG A 14 0.04 14.34 -7.41
N PRO A 15 1.08 15.19 -7.54
CA PRO A 15 2.38 14.75 -8.04
C PRO A 15 2.93 13.66 -7.11
N ARG A 16 3.39 12.55 -7.69
CA ARG A 16 4.15 11.54 -6.95
C ARG A 16 5.54 12.10 -6.72
N LEU A 17 5.81 12.59 -5.51
CA LEU A 17 7.17 12.84 -5.08
C LEU A 17 7.88 11.49 -5.01
N LEU A 18 8.83 11.30 -5.93
CA LEU A 18 9.83 10.26 -5.85
C LEU A 18 10.87 10.77 -4.86
N ASP A 19 10.72 10.38 -3.59
CA ASP A 19 11.82 10.48 -2.64
C ASP A 19 12.65 9.20 -2.79
N ASP A 20 13.72 9.32 -3.58
CA ASP A 20 14.81 8.36 -3.67
C ASP A 20 15.77 8.65 -2.51
N SER A 21 15.44 8.12 -1.34
CA SER A 21 16.35 8.06 -0.21
C SER A 21 16.68 6.60 0.08
N ASN A 22 17.72 6.13 -0.61
CA ASN A 22 18.41 4.89 -0.32
C ASN A 22 19.12 5.00 1.04
N ASP A 23 18.39 4.78 2.13
CA ASP A 23 18.95 4.45 3.43
C ASP A 23 18.45 3.04 3.78
N ARG A 24 19.29 2.03 3.52
CA ARG A 24 19.04 0.65 3.94
C ARG A 24 19.48 0.58 5.40
N PRO A 25 18.58 0.59 6.39
CA PRO A 25 19.00 0.37 7.76
C PRO A 25 19.45 -1.08 7.83
N GLU A 26 20.61 -1.30 8.44
CA GLU A 26 21.10 -2.63 8.76
C GLU A 26 19.98 -3.47 9.38
N GLU A 27 19.89 -4.72 8.87
CA GLU A 27 19.07 -5.81 9.37
C GLU A 27 19.47 -6.13 10.81
N THR A 28 19.08 -5.26 11.75
CA THR A 28 19.02 -5.63 13.15
C THR A 28 17.92 -6.68 13.23
N SER A 29 18.34 -7.92 13.46
CA SER A 29 17.49 -9.08 13.65
C SER A 29 16.51 -8.83 14.81
N ARG A 30 15.42 -8.15 14.49
CA ARG A 30 14.39 -7.72 15.42
C ARG A 30 13.73 -8.99 15.94
N SER A 31 14.03 -9.33 17.19
CA SER A 31 13.63 -10.61 17.78
C SER A 31 12.10 -10.77 17.78
N LYS A 32 11.65 -12.01 17.55
CA LYS A 32 10.23 -12.36 17.48
C LYS A 32 9.55 -12.08 18.82
N GLN A 33 8.42 -11.37 18.81
CA GLN A 33 7.70 -11.00 20.02
C GLN A 33 7.22 -12.24 20.79
N LYS A 34 7.79 -12.49 21.97
CA LYS A 34 7.47 -13.67 22.80
C LYS A 34 6.02 -13.70 23.29
N SER A 35 5.42 -12.55 23.55
CA SER A 35 4.02 -12.47 24.01
C SER A 35 3.19 -11.53 23.15
N ARG A 36 2.17 -12.07 22.47
CA ARG A 36 1.24 -11.32 21.61
C ARG A 36 0.11 -10.64 22.38
N ARG A 37 0.08 -10.77 23.72
CA ARG A 37 -0.98 -10.23 24.61
C ARG A 37 -0.80 -8.75 24.96
N ARG A 38 0.29 -8.12 24.51
CA ARG A 38 0.61 -6.72 24.80
C ARG A 38 1.06 -6.01 23.53
N CYS A 39 0.78 -4.71 23.46
CA CYS A 39 1.28 -3.83 22.42
C CYS A 39 2.81 -3.78 22.47
N PHE A 40 3.49 -3.88 21.32
CA PHE A 40 4.95 -3.79 21.27
C PHE A 40 5.47 -2.38 21.58
N GLN A 41 4.72 -1.33 21.22
CA GLN A 41 5.12 0.08 21.44
C GLN A 41 4.85 0.57 22.88
N CYS A 42 3.64 0.35 23.40
CA CYS A 42 3.21 0.91 24.68
C CYS A 42 2.98 -0.13 25.79
N GLN A 43 3.20 -1.43 25.51
CA GLN A 43 3.05 -2.54 26.47
C GLN A 43 1.66 -2.71 27.11
N ALA A 44 0.66 -1.96 26.62
CA ALA A 44 -0.73 -2.08 27.02
C ALA A 44 -1.26 -3.49 26.75
N LYS A 45 -2.09 -4.01 27.66
CA LYS A 45 -2.73 -5.33 27.52
C LYS A 45 -3.73 -5.28 26.36
N LEU A 46 -3.66 -6.29 25.50
CA LEU A 46 -4.52 -6.42 24.33
C LEU A 46 -5.61 -7.47 24.58
N GLU A 47 -6.83 -7.12 24.25
CA GLU A 47 -7.93 -8.09 24.16
C GLU A 47 -7.76 -9.03 22.96
N LEU A 48 -8.44 -10.17 22.94
CA LEU A 48 -8.35 -11.16 21.85
C LEU A 48 -8.55 -10.53 20.46
N VAL A 49 -9.56 -9.67 20.31
CA VAL A 49 -9.85 -8.97 19.05
C VAL A 49 -8.70 -8.03 18.66
N GLN A 50 -8.13 -7.31 19.62
CA GLN A 50 -7.01 -6.40 19.36
C GLN A 50 -5.72 -7.14 19.00
N GLN A 51 -5.54 -8.37 19.46
CA GLN A 51 -4.37 -9.18 19.10
C GLN A 51 -4.38 -9.56 17.62
N GLU A 52 -5.55 -9.86 17.08
CA GLU A 52 -5.72 -10.19 15.65
C GLU A 52 -5.67 -8.93 14.78
N LEU A 53 -6.46 -7.91 15.12
CA LEU A 53 -6.50 -6.64 14.37
C LEU A 53 -5.18 -5.86 14.42
N GLY A 54 -4.48 -5.96 15.55
CA GLY A 54 -3.21 -5.29 15.78
C GLY A 54 -2.01 -6.04 15.22
N SER A 55 -2.22 -7.20 14.58
CA SER A 55 -1.14 -7.96 13.98
C SER A 55 -0.60 -7.23 12.74
N CYS A 56 0.65 -6.76 12.85
CA CYS A 56 1.30 -6.10 11.73
C CYS A 56 2.13 -7.10 10.93
N ARG A 57 2.28 -6.81 9.64
CA ARG A 57 3.12 -7.55 8.69
C ARG A 57 4.61 -7.56 9.06
N CYS A 58 5.06 -6.65 9.92
CA CYS A 58 6.40 -6.66 10.51
C CYS A 58 6.60 -7.72 11.61
N GLY A 59 5.54 -8.45 11.99
CA GLY A 59 5.61 -9.58 12.93
C GLY A 59 5.33 -9.23 14.39
N TYR A 60 5.03 -7.96 14.68
CA TYR A 60 4.65 -7.45 16.01
C TYR A 60 3.15 -7.22 16.14
N VAL A 61 2.66 -7.13 17.38
CA VAL A 61 1.25 -6.86 17.68
C VAL A 61 1.10 -5.55 18.44
N PHE A 62 0.15 -4.72 18.00
CA PHE A 62 -0.06 -3.35 18.49
C PHE A 62 -1.49 -3.13 18.99
N CYS A 63 -1.71 -2.09 19.79
CA CYS A 63 -3.05 -1.64 20.13
C CYS A 63 -3.66 -0.80 18.99
N MET A 64 -4.94 -0.46 19.10
CA MET A 64 -5.67 0.30 18.07
C MET A 64 -5.07 1.67 17.75
N LEU A 65 -4.30 2.25 18.68
CA LEU A 65 -3.60 3.53 18.55
C LEU A 65 -2.20 3.41 17.94
N HIS A 66 -1.65 2.21 17.80
CA HIS A 66 -0.32 1.98 17.22
C HIS A 66 -0.35 0.99 16.04
N ARG A 67 -1.55 0.67 15.53
CA ARG A 67 -1.72 -0.33 14.47
C ARG A 67 -1.19 0.13 13.11
N LEU A 68 -1.18 1.43 12.88
CA LEU A 68 -0.79 1.99 11.58
C LEU A 68 0.74 2.02 11.47
N PRO A 69 1.32 1.82 10.27
CA PRO A 69 2.76 1.77 10.07
C PRO A 69 3.51 3.01 10.57
N GLU A 70 2.90 4.18 10.43
CA GLU A 70 3.41 5.48 10.87
C GLU A 70 3.47 5.65 12.40
N GLN A 71 2.77 4.81 13.16
CA GLN A 71 2.66 4.93 14.61
C GLN A 71 3.67 4.06 15.37
N HIS A 72 4.39 3.17 14.67
CA HIS A 72 5.33 2.23 15.28
C HIS A 72 6.63 2.06 14.48
N ASP A 73 6.90 2.98 13.55
CA ASP A 73 8.05 2.94 12.65
C ASP A 73 8.22 1.56 12.01
N CYS A 74 7.17 1.16 11.27
CA CYS A 74 7.10 -0.15 10.67
C CYS A 74 8.28 -0.39 9.72
N THR A 75 9.07 -1.42 10.00
CA THR A 75 10.21 -1.83 9.17
C THR A 75 9.80 -2.69 7.96
N PHE A 76 8.50 -2.89 7.75
CA PHE A 76 7.99 -3.72 6.67
C PHE A 76 7.78 -2.87 5.40
N ASP A 77 8.37 -3.25 4.26
CA ASP A 77 8.20 -2.53 2.99
C ASP A 77 6.81 -2.75 2.36
N HIS A 78 5.89 -1.86 2.70
CA HIS A 78 4.52 -1.86 2.17
C HIS A 78 4.47 -1.48 0.69
N MET A 79 5.37 -0.63 0.20
CA MET A 79 5.35 -0.13 -1.17
C MET A 79 5.87 -1.18 -2.15
N GLY A 80 7.02 -1.79 -1.84
CA GLY A 80 7.60 -2.86 -2.64
C GLY A 80 6.68 -4.07 -2.73
N ARG A 81 6.10 -4.53 -1.60
CA ARG A 81 5.13 -5.63 -1.63
C ARG A 81 3.88 -5.29 -2.44
N GLY A 82 3.35 -4.07 -2.30
CA GLY A 82 2.19 -3.64 -3.07
C GLY A 82 2.47 -3.64 -4.57
N ARG A 83 3.67 -3.21 -4.98
CA ARG A 83 4.13 -3.23 -6.37
C ARG A 83 4.27 -4.66 -6.89
N GLU A 84 4.94 -5.53 -6.14
CA GLU A 84 5.14 -6.93 -6.52
C GLU A 84 3.80 -7.66 -6.67
N GLU A 85 2.89 -7.48 -5.71
CA GLU A 85 1.55 -8.09 -5.75
C GLU A 85 0.74 -7.58 -6.95
N ALA A 86 0.86 -6.29 -7.29
CA ALA A 86 0.23 -5.74 -8.48
C ALA A 86 0.82 -6.35 -9.77
N ILE A 87 2.15 -6.45 -9.88
CA ILE A 87 2.82 -7.06 -11.04
C ILE A 87 2.42 -8.53 -11.19
N MET A 88 2.38 -9.28 -10.09
CA MET A 88 1.97 -10.69 -10.11
C MET A 88 0.52 -10.87 -10.56
N LYS A 89 -0.38 -9.96 -10.17
CA LYS A 89 -1.80 -10.01 -10.55
C LYS A 89 -2.09 -9.40 -11.93
N MET A 90 -1.14 -8.70 -12.54
CA MET A 90 -1.31 -8.23 -13.92
C MET A 90 -1.41 -9.42 -14.86
N VAL A 91 -2.50 -9.46 -15.63
CA VAL A 91 -2.69 -10.43 -16.70
C VAL A 91 -1.55 -10.26 -17.70
N LYS A 92 -0.66 -11.24 -17.76
CA LYS A 92 0.38 -11.31 -18.79
C LYS A 92 -0.29 -11.71 -20.09
N LEU A 93 -0.23 -10.83 -21.09
CA LEU A 93 -0.62 -11.17 -22.44
C LEU A 93 0.54 -11.94 -23.09
N ASP A 94 0.41 -13.26 -23.19
CA ASP A 94 1.42 -14.12 -23.80
C ASP A 94 1.56 -13.91 -25.31
N ARG A 95 0.54 -13.32 -25.96
CA ARG A 95 0.58 -12.95 -27.38
C ARG A 95 0.86 -11.46 -27.50
N LYS A 96 1.83 -11.10 -28.34
CA LYS A 96 2.03 -9.72 -28.82
C LYS A 96 0.76 -9.28 -29.56
N VAL A 97 -0.14 -8.58 -28.87
CA VAL A 97 -1.18 -7.80 -29.54
C VAL A 97 -0.53 -6.49 -29.96
N GLY A 98 0.09 -6.51 -31.14
CA GLY A 98 0.60 -5.32 -31.82
C GLY A 98 -0.53 -4.52 -32.46
N ARG A 99 -0.30 -3.22 -32.68
CA ARG A 99 -1.26 -2.29 -33.28
C ARG A 99 -1.54 -2.69 -34.74
N SER A 100 -2.61 -3.43 -34.98
CA SER A 100 -3.40 -3.21 -36.21
C SER A 100 -4.41 -2.08 -35.95
N CYS A 101 -3.99 -0.99 -35.30
CA CYS A 101 -4.73 0.27 -35.39
C CYS A 101 -4.32 0.90 -36.72
N GLN A 102 -4.83 0.37 -37.83
CA GLN A 102 -4.96 1.19 -39.02
C GLN A 102 -5.89 2.34 -38.63
N ARG A 103 -5.38 3.57 -38.75
CA ARG A 103 -6.20 4.77 -38.58
C ARG A 103 -7.32 4.64 -39.62
N ILE A 104 -8.58 4.60 -39.18
CA ILE A 104 -9.73 4.58 -40.08
C ILE A 104 -9.65 5.87 -40.91
N GLY A 105 -9.16 5.79 -42.15
CA GLY A 105 -8.98 6.96 -43.02
C GLY A 105 -7.81 6.91 -44.03
N GLU A 106 -6.86 5.99 -43.94
CA GLU A 106 -5.80 5.87 -44.96
C GLU A 106 -6.04 4.65 -45.85
N GLY A 107 -6.78 4.85 -46.94
CA GLY A 107 -7.02 3.82 -47.95
C GLY A 107 -8.16 4.14 -48.90
N CYS A 108 -8.03 5.21 -49.69
CA CYS A 108 -8.72 5.37 -50.98
C CYS A 108 -7.82 6.19 -51.90
N SER A 109 -7.09 5.50 -52.78
CA SER A 109 -6.51 6.04 -54.02
C SER A 109 -6.70 4.98 -55.09
#